data_AF-A0A971TS55-F1
#
_entry.id   AF-A0A971TS55-F1
#
_cell.length_a   1.000
_cell.length_b   1.000
_cell.length_c   1.000
_cell.angle_alpha   90.00
_cell.angle_beta   90.00
_cell.angle_gamma   90.00
#
_symmetry.space_group_name_H-M   'P 1'
#
loop_
_entity.id
_entity.type
_entity.pdbx_description
1 polymer ?
#
loop_
_entity_poly.entity_id
_entity_poly.type
_entity_poly.pdbx_seq_one_letter_code
_entity_poly.pdbx_strand_id
1 'polypeptide(L)'
;MTWTALRWVWRLEAPLFVGMPPAGALNRCRPYVPARVLWGSVTAEISRSRNGESFPDYGKLGWEVALNCRFTYLFPAEKRGDKFLAWMPTFEKMRGIQWYCHGGQESLSDRDFRRRLLDTRAGTAIAPESDSASEGTLRETECINPWWRDSNCQGETNAMLLLGYVFLRNNGFRRQLDSIDTLFVGGDTRYGLG
;
A
#
# COMPACT_ATOMS: atom_id res chain seq x y z
N MET A 1 -23.22 21.07 3.96
CA MET A 1 -21.83 20.64 3.65
C MET A 1 -21.90 19.33 2.88
N THR A 2 -21.21 19.22 1.75
CA THR A 2 -21.28 18.04 0.88
C THR A 2 -19.96 17.29 0.87
N TRP A 3 -20.06 15.96 0.90
CA TRP A 3 -18.92 15.06 0.71
C TRP A 3 -19.09 14.32 -0.60
N THR A 4 -18.03 14.26 -1.40
CA THR A 4 -18.00 13.51 -2.66
C THR A 4 -17.08 12.31 -2.48
N ALA A 5 -17.59 11.10 -2.68
CA ALA A 5 -16.80 9.87 -2.65
C ALA A 5 -16.21 9.60 -4.03
N LEU A 6 -14.88 9.49 -4.09
CA LEU A 6 -14.15 9.12 -5.30
C LEU A 6 -13.57 7.74 -5.11
N ARG A 7 -13.88 6.84 -6.06
CA ARG A 7 -13.22 5.54 -6.13
C ARG A 7 -11.79 5.76 -6.59
N TRP A 8 -10.84 5.27 -5.80
CA TRP A 8 -9.43 5.50 -6.01
C TRP A 8 -8.74 4.16 -6.26
N VAL A 9 -8.19 3.99 -7.45
CA VAL A 9 -7.56 2.76 -7.90
C VAL A 9 -6.16 3.09 -8.35
N TRP A 10 -5.18 2.44 -7.70
CA TRP A 10 -3.77 2.61 -7.97
C TRP A 10 -3.19 1.32 -8.50
N ARG A 11 -2.32 1.41 -9.50
CA ARG A 11 -1.47 0.29 -9.91
C ARG A 11 -0.20 0.31 -9.08
N LEU A 12 0.18 -0.85 -8.58
CA LEU A 12 1.45 -1.01 -7.88
C LEU A 12 2.56 -1.23 -8.91
N GLU A 13 3.52 -0.31 -8.99
CA GLU A 13 4.62 -0.38 -9.95
C GLU A 13 5.92 -0.95 -9.36
N ALA A 14 6.08 -0.88 -8.04
CA ALA A 14 7.22 -1.41 -7.31
C ALA A 14 6.76 -2.24 -6.11
N PRO A 15 7.58 -3.20 -5.61
CA PRO A 15 7.25 -3.93 -4.41
C PRO A 15 6.96 -2.97 -3.25
N LEU A 16 5.98 -3.28 -2.42
CA LEU A 16 5.52 -2.35 -1.39
C LEU A 16 5.63 -2.95 0.01
N PHE A 17 6.38 -2.28 0.89
CA PHE A 17 6.42 -2.63 2.30
C PHE A 17 5.56 -1.71 3.15
N VAL A 18 4.51 -2.28 3.75
CA VAL A 18 3.68 -1.62 4.76
C VAL A 18 3.85 -2.33 6.10
N GLY A 19 4.65 -1.75 7.00
CA GLY A 19 5.04 -2.42 8.25
C GLY A 19 3.89 -2.85 9.17
N MET A 20 4.06 -4.03 9.78
CA MET A 20 3.37 -4.48 10.99
C MET A 20 4.41 -5.04 11.98
N PRO A 21 4.04 -5.30 13.26
CA PRO A 21 5.01 -5.77 14.25
C PRO A 21 5.83 -6.95 13.71
N PRO A 22 7.16 -6.97 13.87
CA PRO A 22 8.01 -8.03 13.31
C PRO A 22 7.74 -9.39 13.99
N ALA A 23 8.29 -10.45 13.40
CA ALA A 23 8.34 -11.79 13.97
C ALA A 23 9.81 -12.28 13.94
N GLY A 24 10.55 -12.07 15.03
CA GLY A 24 11.99 -12.31 15.05
C GLY A 24 12.71 -11.42 14.01
N ALA A 25 13.53 -12.04 13.16
CA ALA A 25 14.25 -11.37 12.08
C ALA A 25 13.38 -11.05 10.85
N LEU A 26 12.09 -11.41 10.87
CA LEU A 26 11.15 -11.13 9.78
C LEU A 26 10.38 -9.82 10.02
N ASN A 27 10.67 -8.82 9.21
CA ASN A 27 9.86 -7.62 9.07
C ASN A 27 8.60 -7.95 8.28
N ARG A 28 7.46 -8.03 8.99
CA ARG A 28 6.19 -8.42 8.39
C ARG A 28 5.49 -7.27 7.67
N CYS A 29 4.80 -7.59 6.59
CA CYS A 29 4.06 -6.64 5.77
C CYS A 29 2.55 -6.82 5.93
N ARG A 30 1.84 -5.69 6.02
CA ARG A 30 0.39 -5.66 5.92
C ARG A 30 -0.01 -5.94 4.47
N PRO A 31 -1.05 -6.72 4.22
CA PRO A 31 -1.55 -6.98 2.88
C PRO A 31 -2.47 -5.85 2.36
N TYR A 32 -2.42 -4.65 2.93
CA TYR A 32 -3.23 -3.49 2.53
C TYR A 32 -2.55 -2.20 3.01
N VAL A 33 -2.95 -1.06 2.44
CA VAL A 33 -2.42 0.26 2.80
C VAL A 33 -3.38 0.98 3.74
N PRO A 34 -2.99 1.25 5.01
CA PRO A 34 -3.82 2.02 5.93
C PRO A 34 -4.00 3.47 5.48
N ALA A 35 -5.15 4.07 5.83
CA ALA A 35 -5.51 5.44 5.48
C ALA A 35 -4.49 6.48 5.97
N ARG A 36 -3.86 6.24 7.14
CA ARG A 36 -2.81 7.12 7.67
C ARG A 36 -1.57 7.19 6.77
N VAL A 37 -1.24 6.09 6.10
CA VAL A 37 -0.09 6.03 5.18
C VAL A 37 -0.41 6.87 3.96
N LEU A 38 -1.62 6.71 3.40
CA LEU A 38 -2.11 7.54 2.29
C LEU A 38 -2.13 9.02 2.65
N TRP A 39 -2.65 9.37 3.83
CA TRP A 39 -2.66 10.76 4.31
C TRP A 39 -1.25 11.35 4.34
N GLY A 40 -0.28 10.61 4.91
CA GLY A 40 1.12 11.04 4.95
C GLY A 40 1.72 11.19 3.56
N SER A 41 1.53 10.21 2.68
CA SER A 41 2.05 10.23 1.31
C SER A 41 1.43 11.34 0.46
N VAL A 42 0.12 11.55 0.53
CA VAL A 42 -0.57 12.65 -0.18
C VAL A 42 -0.11 14.00 0.34
N THR A 43 -0.01 14.14 1.66
CA THR A 43 0.51 15.37 2.27
C THR A 43 1.92 15.64 1.76
N ALA A 44 2.78 14.63 1.75
CA ALA A 44 4.15 14.76 1.27
C ALA A 44 4.21 15.14 -0.22
N GLU A 45 3.34 14.56 -1.05
CA GLU A 45 3.34 14.80 -2.48
C GLU A 45 2.81 16.20 -2.84
N ILE A 46 1.67 16.59 -2.26
CA ILE A 46 1.13 17.94 -2.43
C ILE A 46 2.15 18.97 -1.94
N SER A 47 2.83 18.67 -0.83
CA SER A 47 3.87 19.53 -0.26
C SER A 47 5.03 19.79 -1.22
N ARG A 48 5.52 18.74 -1.91
CA ARG A 48 6.56 18.83 -2.94
C ARG A 48 6.08 19.59 -4.18
N SER A 49 4.83 19.41 -4.58
CA SER A 49 4.27 20.10 -5.76
C SER A 49 4.06 21.61 -5.54
N ARG A 50 3.78 22.03 -4.30
CA ARG A 50 3.45 23.43 -3.96
C ARG A 50 4.67 24.29 -3.64
N ASN A 51 5.72 23.69 -3.10
CA ASN A 51 6.88 24.43 -2.61
C ASN A 51 8.03 24.28 -3.59
N GLY A 52 8.56 25.41 -4.06
CA GLY A 52 9.86 25.49 -4.70
C GLY A 52 11.00 25.27 -3.69
N GLU A 53 11.96 26.19 -3.61
CA GLU A 53 13.16 26.04 -2.77
C GLU A 53 12.93 26.17 -1.24
N SER A 54 11.73 26.52 -0.79
CA SER A 54 11.43 26.69 0.64
C SER A 54 11.08 25.37 1.33
N PHE A 55 11.57 25.17 2.55
CA PHE A 55 11.21 24.00 3.35
C PHE A 55 9.70 23.95 3.59
N PRO A 56 9.02 22.84 3.28
CA PRO A 56 7.57 22.77 3.40
C PRO A 56 7.03 22.67 4.83
N ASP A 57 5.90 23.33 5.09
CA ASP A 57 5.12 23.13 6.32
C ASP A 57 4.18 21.90 6.19
N TYR A 58 4.75 20.72 6.44
CA TYR A 58 4.01 19.46 6.43
C TYR A 58 2.91 19.40 7.50
N GLY A 59 3.09 20.09 8.64
CA GLY A 59 2.14 20.08 9.73
C GLY A 59 0.84 20.77 9.34
N LYS A 60 0.95 22.01 8.87
CA LYS A 60 -0.20 22.78 8.39
C LYS A 60 -0.90 22.11 7.22
N LEU A 61 -0.15 21.69 6.19
CA LEU A 61 -0.75 21.03 5.03
C LEU A 61 -1.39 19.69 5.42
N GLY A 62 -0.76 18.91 6.28
CA GLY A 62 -1.31 17.65 6.77
C GLY A 62 -2.66 17.85 7.47
N TRP A 63 -2.79 18.91 8.27
CA TRP A 63 -4.06 19.31 8.87
C TRP A 63 -5.10 19.75 7.84
N GLU A 64 -4.71 20.53 6.83
CA GLU A 64 -5.62 20.92 5.74
C GLU A 64 -6.14 19.71 4.96
N VAL A 65 -5.27 18.77 4.62
CA VAL A 65 -5.64 17.50 3.97
C VAL A 65 -6.56 16.71 4.88
N ALA A 66 -6.25 16.60 6.18
CA ALA A 66 -7.11 15.92 7.12
C ALA A 66 -8.48 16.63 7.27
N LEU A 67 -8.58 17.95 7.15
CA LEU A 67 -9.89 18.63 7.27
C LEU A 67 -10.78 18.46 6.03
N ASN A 68 -10.17 18.28 4.86
CA ASN A 68 -10.85 18.28 3.56
C ASN A 68 -10.92 16.91 2.87
N CYS A 69 -10.09 15.95 3.28
CA CYS A 69 -10.00 14.62 2.71
C CYS A 69 -10.14 13.53 3.78
N ARG A 70 -10.93 12.49 3.50
CA ARG A 70 -10.94 11.24 4.28
C ARG A 70 -10.57 10.08 3.37
N PHE A 71 -9.57 9.31 3.76
CA PHE A 71 -9.15 8.14 3.00
C PHE A 71 -9.69 6.88 3.68
N THR A 72 -10.16 5.92 2.89
CA THR A 72 -10.29 4.53 3.35
C THR A 72 -8.92 3.85 3.28
N TYR A 73 -8.87 2.58 3.68
CA TYR A 73 -7.72 1.76 3.35
C TYR A 73 -7.74 1.46 1.84
N LEU A 74 -6.56 1.25 1.25
CA LEU A 74 -6.49 0.62 -0.06
C LEU A 74 -6.24 -0.87 0.13
N PHE A 75 -7.13 -1.68 -0.43
CA PHE A 75 -7.05 -3.13 -0.42
C PHE A 75 -6.55 -3.66 -1.75
N PRO A 76 -5.84 -4.81 -1.78
CA PRO A 76 -5.46 -5.47 -3.02
C PRO A 76 -6.67 -5.71 -3.91
N ALA A 77 -6.53 -5.47 -5.19
CA ALA A 77 -7.60 -5.56 -6.16
C ALA A 77 -7.12 -6.17 -7.47
N GLU A 78 -8.08 -6.76 -8.19
CA GLU A 78 -7.91 -7.31 -9.52
C GLU A 78 -8.80 -6.56 -10.50
N LYS A 79 -8.33 -6.44 -11.74
CA LYS A 79 -9.17 -6.00 -12.86
C LYS A 79 -9.72 -7.23 -13.56
N ARG A 80 -11.05 -7.34 -13.65
CA ARG A 80 -11.74 -8.40 -14.41
C ARG A 80 -12.72 -7.76 -15.39
N GLY A 81 -12.37 -7.80 -16.67
CA GLY A 81 -13.04 -6.99 -17.69
C GLY A 81 -12.98 -5.49 -17.31
N ASP A 82 -14.14 -4.86 -17.24
CA ASP A 82 -14.27 -3.43 -16.90
C ASP A 82 -14.41 -3.15 -15.39
N LYS A 83 -14.38 -4.19 -14.55
CA LYS A 83 -14.59 -4.07 -13.11
C LYS A 83 -13.27 -4.18 -12.35
N PHE A 84 -13.15 -3.37 -11.31
CA PHE A 84 -12.10 -3.47 -10.30
C PHE A 84 -12.70 -4.10 -9.04
N LEU A 85 -12.18 -5.26 -8.65
CA LEU A 85 -12.69 -6.06 -7.54
C LEU A 85 -11.65 -6.07 -6.42
N ALA A 86 -12.00 -5.53 -5.26
CA ALA A 86 -11.12 -5.50 -4.10
C ALA A 86 -11.29 -6.75 -3.23
N TRP A 87 -10.19 -7.24 -2.70
CA TRP A 87 -10.15 -8.30 -1.71
C TRP A 87 -10.23 -7.70 -0.30
N MET A 88 -11.30 -8.01 0.43
CA MET A 88 -11.52 -7.46 1.77
C MET A 88 -11.45 -8.56 2.83
N PRO A 89 -10.78 -8.28 3.97
CA PRO A 89 -10.71 -9.24 5.07
C PRO A 89 -12.01 -9.24 5.87
N THR A 90 -12.48 -10.43 6.25
CA THR A 90 -13.58 -10.65 7.19
C THR A 90 -13.14 -11.65 8.24
N PHE A 91 -13.41 -11.38 9.51
CA PHE A 91 -13.11 -12.32 10.59
C PHE A 91 -14.28 -13.27 10.80
N GLU A 92 -14.00 -14.57 10.74
CA GLU A 92 -14.95 -15.66 11.02
C GLU A 92 -14.52 -16.44 12.25
N LYS A 93 -15.44 -16.63 13.21
CA LYS A 93 -15.13 -17.26 14.50
C LYS A 93 -14.44 -18.63 14.38
N MET A 94 -14.83 -19.45 13.41
CA MET A 94 -14.28 -20.82 13.23
C MET A 94 -13.08 -20.88 12.29
N ARG A 95 -12.94 -19.93 11.36
CA ARG A 95 -11.96 -19.97 10.26
C ARG A 95 -10.88 -18.91 10.36
N GLY A 96 -10.99 -17.99 11.32
CA GLY A 96 -10.11 -16.84 11.44
C GLY A 96 -10.36 -15.81 10.34
N ILE A 97 -9.31 -15.12 9.92
CA ILE A 97 -9.39 -14.12 8.84
C ILE A 97 -9.57 -14.85 7.50
N GLN A 98 -10.61 -14.47 6.77
CA GLN A 98 -10.87 -14.88 5.40
C GLN A 98 -10.89 -13.65 4.50
N TRP A 99 -10.42 -13.81 3.26
CA TRP A 99 -10.38 -12.76 2.25
C TRP A 99 -11.43 -13.03 1.19
N TYR A 100 -12.28 -12.05 0.94
CA TYR A 100 -13.38 -12.16 -0.02
C TYR A 100 -13.19 -11.17 -1.16
N CYS A 101 -13.32 -11.66 -2.40
CA CYS A 101 -13.28 -10.81 -3.58
C CYS A 101 -14.65 -10.16 -3.78
N HIS A 102 -14.72 -8.82 -3.64
CA HIS A 102 -15.97 -8.09 -3.78
C HIS A 102 -16.59 -8.30 -5.16
N GLY A 103 -17.84 -8.75 -5.22
CA GLY A 103 -18.55 -9.02 -6.47
C GLY A 103 -18.33 -10.43 -7.06
N GLY A 104 -17.61 -11.31 -6.37
CA GLY A 104 -17.50 -12.74 -6.67
C GLY A 104 -17.86 -13.62 -5.46
N GLN A 105 -17.95 -14.94 -5.67
CA GLN A 105 -18.09 -15.93 -4.57
C GLN A 105 -16.72 -16.48 -4.11
N GLU A 106 -15.63 -15.95 -4.63
CA GLU A 106 -14.28 -16.40 -4.32
C GLU A 106 -13.85 -15.94 -2.93
N SER A 107 -13.30 -16.89 -2.17
CA SER A 107 -12.70 -16.63 -0.86
C SER A 107 -11.37 -17.35 -0.73
N LEU A 108 -10.46 -16.76 0.04
CA LEU A 108 -9.16 -17.34 0.36
C LEU A 108 -8.93 -17.27 1.87
N SER A 109 -8.26 -18.29 2.41
CA SER A 109 -7.74 -18.21 3.79
C SER A 109 -6.69 -17.10 3.89
N ASP A 110 -6.47 -16.53 5.08
CA ASP A 110 -5.41 -15.53 5.27
C ASP A 110 -4.03 -16.03 4.79
N ARG A 111 -3.72 -17.31 5.04
CA ARG A 111 -2.47 -17.93 4.62
C ARG A 111 -2.37 -17.99 3.09
N ASP A 112 -3.41 -18.46 2.40
CA ASP A 112 -3.38 -18.59 0.94
C ASP A 112 -3.37 -17.22 0.27
N PHE A 113 -4.09 -16.25 0.82
CA PHE A 113 -4.08 -14.87 0.33
C PHE A 113 -2.69 -14.23 0.48
N ARG A 114 -2.07 -14.36 1.67
CA ARG A 114 -0.68 -13.91 1.90
C ARG A 114 0.29 -14.58 0.94
N ARG A 115 0.20 -15.90 0.73
CA ARG A 115 1.03 -16.62 -0.24
C ARG A 115 0.84 -16.08 -1.66
N ARG A 116 -0.37 -15.65 -2.03
CA ARG A 116 -0.64 -15.08 -3.35
C ARG A 116 -0.01 -13.69 -3.55
N LEU A 117 0.11 -12.93 -2.47
CA LEU A 117 0.41 -11.49 -2.47
C LEU A 117 1.86 -11.14 -2.07
N LEU A 118 2.36 -11.76 -1.00
CA LEU A 118 3.54 -11.29 -0.26
C LEU A 118 4.79 -12.07 -0.64
N ASP A 119 5.85 -11.38 -1.02
CA ASP A 119 7.18 -11.98 -1.18
C ASP A 119 8.13 -11.60 -0.06
N THR A 120 9.21 -12.35 0.10
CA THR A 120 10.20 -12.11 1.16
C THR A 120 11.55 -11.75 0.53
N ARG A 121 12.14 -10.65 0.99
CA ARG A 121 13.47 -10.19 0.57
C ARG A 121 14.44 -10.23 1.73
N ALA A 122 15.51 -11.02 1.61
CA ALA A 122 16.60 -11.04 2.56
C ALA A 122 17.51 -9.82 2.39
N GLY A 123 18.04 -9.30 3.49
CA GLY A 123 19.00 -8.20 3.50
C GLY A 123 19.87 -8.24 4.74
N THR A 124 21.08 -7.71 4.63
CA THR A 124 22.03 -7.56 5.73
C THR A 124 22.78 -6.24 5.57
N ALA A 125 23.21 -5.63 6.66
CA ALA A 125 24.13 -4.50 6.58
C ALA A 125 25.54 -5.01 6.21
N ILE A 126 26.33 -4.15 5.57
CA ILE A 126 27.73 -4.40 5.23
C ILE A 126 28.60 -3.71 6.28
N ALA A 127 29.55 -4.45 6.85
CA ALA A 127 30.53 -3.95 7.81
C ALA A 127 31.60 -3.12 7.06
N PRO A 128 31.75 -1.82 7.34
CA PRO A 128 32.64 -0.95 6.56
C PRO A 128 34.13 -1.31 6.71
N GLU A 129 34.51 -1.93 7.83
CA GLU A 129 35.89 -2.34 8.10
C GLU A 129 36.37 -3.56 7.28
N SER A 130 35.46 -4.44 6.87
CA SER A 130 35.80 -5.73 6.25
C SER A 130 35.10 -5.99 4.93
N ASP A 131 34.16 -5.12 4.52
CA ASP A 131 33.26 -5.31 3.38
C ASP A 131 32.50 -6.65 3.43
N SER A 132 32.27 -7.16 4.65
CA SER A 132 31.56 -8.41 4.90
C SER A 132 30.16 -8.17 5.46
N ALA A 133 29.32 -9.21 5.55
CA ALA A 133 28.03 -9.09 6.23
C ALA A 133 28.25 -8.72 7.71
N SER A 134 27.58 -7.67 8.18
CA SER A 134 27.61 -7.24 9.57
C SER A 134 26.83 -8.24 10.43
N GLU A 135 27.49 -8.71 11.49
CA GLU A 135 26.91 -9.69 12.42
C GLU A 135 25.59 -9.18 13.02
N GLY A 136 24.61 -10.08 13.15
CA GLY A 136 23.31 -9.78 13.76
C GLY A 136 22.40 -8.86 12.94
N THR A 137 22.78 -8.47 11.73
CA THR A 137 21.98 -7.53 10.91
C THR A 137 21.11 -8.19 9.84
N LEU A 138 21.29 -9.51 9.62
CA LEU A 138 20.47 -10.30 8.70
C LEU A 138 19.00 -10.20 9.08
N ARG A 139 18.18 -9.79 8.10
CA ARG A 139 16.75 -9.62 8.24
C ARG A 139 16.05 -10.01 6.95
N GLU A 140 14.82 -10.44 7.09
CA GLU A 140 13.92 -10.69 5.97
C GLU A 140 12.80 -9.66 5.99
N THR A 141 12.41 -9.12 4.84
CA THR A 141 11.33 -8.15 4.74
C THR A 141 10.27 -8.66 3.79
N GLU A 142 9.07 -8.87 4.30
CA GLU A 142 7.90 -9.16 3.46
C GLU A 142 7.54 -7.92 2.66
N CYS A 143 7.06 -8.08 1.43
CA CYS A 143 6.57 -6.99 0.60
C CYS A 143 5.43 -7.46 -0.30
N ILE A 144 4.50 -6.56 -0.63
CA ILE A 144 3.46 -6.82 -1.63
C ILE A 144 4.11 -6.79 -3.02
N ASN A 145 3.89 -7.83 -3.82
CA ASN A 145 4.39 -7.87 -5.20
C ASN A 145 3.57 -6.98 -6.15
N PRO A 146 4.20 -6.38 -7.18
CA PRO A 146 3.51 -5.61 -8.23
C PRO A 146 2.59 -6.45 -9.13
N TRP A 147 2.57 -7.78 -8.95
CA TRP A 147 1.71 -8.71 -9.67
C TRP A 147 1.17 -9.79 -8.72
N TRP A 148 0.02 -10.36 -9.08
CA TRP A 148 -0.53 -11.52 -8.41
C TRP A 148 0.29 -12.76 -8.73
N ARG A 149 0.64 -13.57 -7.72
CA ARG A 149 1.16 -14.92 -7.97
C ARG A 149 -0.01 -15.86 -8.21
N ASP A 150 -0.10 -16.45 -9.39
CA ASP A 150 -1.04 -17.54 -9.63
C ASP A 150 -0.50 -18.84 -9.00
N SER A 151 -1.38 -19.61 -8.39
CA SER A 151 -1.08 -20.97 -7.90
C SER A 151 -0.65 -21.93 -9.02
N ASN A 152 -1.05 -21.67 -10.27
CA ASN A 152 -0.84 -22.60 -11.39
C ASN A 152 0.25 -22.17 -12.39
N CYS A 153 0.92 -21.02 -12.21
CA CYS A 153 2.05 -20.55 -13.03
C CYS A 153 1.87 -20.62 -14.57
N GLN A 154 0.64 -20.54 -15.09
CA GLN A 154 0.33 -20.80 -16.51
C GLN A 154 -0.35 -19.64 -17.26
N GLY A 155 -0.35 -18.42 -16.73
CA GLY A 155 -1.02 -17.27 -17.37
C GLY A 155 -0.27 -15.95 -17.28
N GLU A 156 -0.81 -14.94 -17.96
CA GLU A 156 -0.38 -13.54 -17.85
C GLU A 156 -0.44 -13.07 -16.39
N THR A 157 0.63 -12.47 -15.90
CA THR A 157 0.71 -11.96 -14.54
C THR A 157 -0.17 -10.71 -14.40
N ASN A 158 -1.34 -10.88 -13.79
CA ASN A 158 -2.23 -9.76 -13.49
C ASN A 158 -1.51 -8.75 -12.58
N ALA A 159 -1.50 -7.48 -13.00
CA ALA A 159 -0.96 -6.39 -12.21
C ALA A 159 -1.69 -6.27 -10.86
N MET A 160 -0.92 -5.97 -9.81
CA MET A 160 -1.46 -5.70 -8.49
C MET A 160 -2.06 -4.30 -8.47
N LEU A 161 -3.35 -4.22 -8.15
CA LEU A 161 -4.04 -2.96 -7.94
C LEU A 161 -4.33 -2.76 -6.46
N LEU A 162 -4.44 -1.51 -6.05
CA LEU A 162 -4.83 -1.10 -4.72
C LEU A 162 -6.07 -0.21 -4.84
N LEU A 163 -7.19 -0.66 -4.26
CA LEU A 163 -8.49 -0.02 -4.39
C LEU A 163 -9.01 0.45 -3.04
N GLY A 164 -9.52 1.67 -3.03
CA GLY A 164 -10.27 2.25 -1.91
C GLY A 164 -11.03 3.49 -2.36
N TYR A 165 -11.29 4.39 -1.41
CA TYR A 165 -12.04 5.61 -1.64
C TYR A 165 -11.38 6.79 -0.94
N VAL A 166 -11.51 7.96 -1.58
CA VAL A 166 -11.24 9.26 -0.95
C VAL A 166 -12.53 10.07 -0.93
N PHE A 167 -12.89 10.58 0.25
CA PHE A 167 -14.01 11.49 0.42
C PHE A 167 -13.50 12.91 0.45
N LEU A 168 -14.03 13.77 -0.42
CA LEU A 168 -13.66 15.17 -0.53
C LEU A 168 -14.75 16.06 0.02
N ARG A 169 -14.38 16.94 0.94
CA ARG A 169 -15.25 17.98 1.46
C ARG A 169 -15.31 19.14 0.47
N ASN A 170 -16.51 19.48 0.00
CA ASN A 170 -16.76 20.60 -0.92
C ASN A 170 -15.84 20.62 -2.18
N ASN A 171 -15.25 19.48 -2.56
CA ASN A 171 -14.30 19.35 -3.66
C ASN A 171 -13.04 20.26 -3.61
N GLY A 172 -12.69 20.83 -2.45
CA GLY A 172 -11.61 21.84 -2.36
C GLY A 172 -10.20 21.33 -2.71
N PHE A 173 -9.96 20.02 -2.54
CA PHE A 173 -8.68 19.37 -2.86
C PHE A 173 -8.70 18.58 -4.18
N ARG A 174 -9.78 18.68 -4.96
CA ARG A 174 -9.99 17.83 -6.15
C ARG A 174 -8.84 17.98 -7.15
N ARG A 175 -8.47 19.22 -7.50
CA ARG A 175 -7.41 19.50 -8.48
C ARG A 175 -6.06 18.95 -8.05
N GLN A 176 -5.72 19.10 -6.76
CA GLN A 176 -4.43 18.64 -6.22
C GLN A 176 -4.35 17.12 -6.14
N LEU A 177 -5.47 16.42 -5.98
CA LEU A 177 -5.48 14.96 -6.01
C LEU A 177 -5.48 14.42 -7.44
N ASP A 178 -6.18 15.08 -8.36
CA ASP A 178 -6.18 14.73 -9.78
C ASP A 178 -4.80 14.93 -10.44
N SER A 179 -3.96 15.81 -9.90
CA SER A 179 -2.60 16.04 -10.40
C SER A 179 -1.56 15.03 -9.88
N ILE A 180 -1.94 14.11 -8.99
CA ILE A 180 -1.02 13.10 -8.46
C ILE A 180 -1.11 11.88 -9.37
N ASP A 181 -0.10 11.70 -10.22
CA ASP A 181 0.02 10.53 -11.10
C ASP A 181 0.79 9.38 -10.44
N THR A 182 1.66 9.68 -9.47
CA THR A 182 2.49 8.70 -8.77
C THR A 182 2.52 9.02 -7.28
N LEU A 183 2.39 7.99 -6.45
CA LEU A 183 2.37 8.13 -4.99
C LEU A 183 3.31 7.11 -4.36
N PHE A 184 4.34 7.59 -3.67
CA PHE A 184 5.23 6.74 -2.88
C PHE A 184 4.62 6.48 -1.50
N VAL A 185 4.47 5.21 -1.14
CA VAL A 185 3.83 4.77 0.12
C VAL A 185 4.70 3.76 0.85
N GLY A 186 4.64 3.75 2.18
CA GLY A 186 5.36 2.76 2.98
C GLY A 186 6.65 3.29 3.62
N GLY A 187 7.40 2.37 4.23
CA GLY A 187 8.50 2.72 5.13
C GLY A 187 9.89 2.73 4.51
N ASP A 188 10.08 2.00 3.41
CA ASP A 188 11.43 1.67 2.91
C ASP A 188 11.59 1.99 1.41
N THR A 189 11.00 3.12 1.01
CA THR A 189 11.03 3.65 -0.37
C THR A 189 12.45 3.84 -0.91
N ARG A 190 13.42 4.18 -0.03
CA ARG A 190 14.84 4.31 -0.40
C ARG A 190 15.49 3.01 -0.86
N TYR A 191 14.95 1.87 -0.45
CA TYR A 191 15.42 0.54 -0.85
C TYR A 191 14.49 -0.10 -1.90
N GLY A 192 13.65 0.72 -2.56
CA GLY A 192 12.74 0.26 -3.61
C GLY A 192 11.51 -0.48 -3.09
N LEU A 193 11.13 -0.26 -1.82
CA LEU A 193 9.95 -0.84 -1.19
C LEU A 193 8.86 0.21 -0.91
N GLY A 194 8.36 0.88 -1.95
CA GLY A 194 7.24 1.82 -1.84
C GLY A 194 7.03 2.77 -3.01
#